data_AF-A0A2D5X4L0-F1
#
_entry.id   AF-A0A2D5X4L0-F1
#
_cell.length_a   1.000
_cell.length_b   1.000
_cell.length_c   1.000
_cell.angle_alpha   90.00
_cell.angle_beta   90.00
_cell.angle_gamma   90.00
#
_symmetry.space_group_name_H-M   'P 1'
#
loop_
_entity.id
_entity.type
_entity.pdbx_description
1 polymer ?
#
loop_
_entity_poly.entity_id
_entity_poly.type
_entity_poly.pdbx_seq_one_letter_code
_entity_poly.pdbx_strand_id
1 'polypeptide(L)'
;MSINHNVKASVKAAAYHSRYLTKTARLPLAVVGVLLSAQVSAFLPTPSSVVEGDALLADAASADNMIAAAKAASTLTSRSVAVTSVRPSATLSLVTKAADTASTNSVVADKQNKSANLAAEQLLATWRQQAATQNLAQHKSWRRLLYFLDDKKGMFTKAKNQSTINDPTFFLTANGNKDSAAELDATLVALAKQITMPNRAAATNDSVICRFPARVNWLAEQLDIDKSSLQADCPELKEWMAMLAPEQLSIMFAEEYLDNPISAFAHTLLRIDSKASAANFTQINHAYALNDTVDGDPDDPFVLYAIKSISGGYDNRIEIDPYPEKLAKYLKDDERDTWTYRLDLTPAEVQQIIAHVWETKDLEIPYYFTTDNC
;
A
#
# COMPACT_ATOMS: atom_id res chain seq x y z
N MET A 1 60.70 49.69 36.07
CA MET A 1 60.04 49.21 34.83
C MET A 1 60.61 47.82 34.53
N SER A 2 59.77 46.77 34.57
CA SER A 2 60.05 45.31 34.43
C SER A 2 60.99 44.69 35.48
N ILE A 3 60.53 44.08 36.58
CA ILE A 3 59.86 42.75 36.78
C ILE A 3 60.78 41.59 36.30
N ASN A 4 61.60 40.99 37.19
CA ASN A 4 61.37 39.81 38.08
C ASN A 4 61.13 38.49 37.33
N HIS A 5 61.60 37.30 37.74
CA HIS A 5 62.52 36.82 38.77
C HIS A 5 62.78 35.33 38.44
N ASN A 6 63.97 34.85 38.75
CA ASN A 6 64.44 33.46 38.59
C ASN A 6 63.86 32.58 39.70
N VAL A 7 63.22 31.43 39.41
CA VAL A 7 63.24 30.25 40.29
C VAL A 7 63.14 28.96 39.45
N LYS A 8 64.17 28.12 39.56
CA LYS A 8 64.18 26.71 39.11
C LYS A 8 63.41 25.84 40.10
N ALA A 9 62.57 24.94 39.60
CA ALA A 9 62.12 23.77 40.37
C ALA A 9 62.11 22.53 39.47
N SER A 10 62.71 21.47 40.03
CA SER A 10 62.91 20.14 39.46
C SER A 10 61.61 19.34 39.45
N VAL A 11 61.33 18.58 38.38
CA VAL A 11 60.31 17.52 38.40
C VAL A 11 60.93 16.23 37.87
N LYS A 12 60.95 15.22 38.75
CA LYS A 12 61.27 13.81 38.47
C LYS A 12 60.08 13.10 37.84
N ALA A 13 60.41 12.08 37.08
CA ALA A 13 59.58 11.19 36.28
C ALA A 13 58.34 10.58 36.95
N ALA A 14 57.29 10.36 36.13
CA ALA A 14 56.50 9.15 36.14
C ALA A 14 56.03 8.86 34.71
N ALA A 15 56.50 7.74 34.17
CA ALA A 15 56.12 7.22 32.86
C ALA A 15 54.75 6.53 32.94
N TYR A 16 53.87 6.81 31.97
CA TYR A 16 52.75 5.94 31.64
C TYR A 16 52.77 5.68 30.14
N HIS A 17 53.31 4.53 29.74
CA HIS A 17 53.21 4.01 28.38
C HIS A 17 51.80 3.45 28.17
N SER A 18 50.98 4.13 27.35
CA SER A 18 49.77 3.53 26.81
C SER A 18 50.16 2.57 25.68
N ARG A 19 49.88 1.28 25.84
CA ARG A 19 50.10 0.25 24.83
C ARG A 19 49.08 0.43 23.70
N TYR A 20 49.58 0.61 22.48
CA TYR A 20 48.82 0.41 21.25
C TYR A 20 48.27 -1.02 21.19
N LEU A 21 46.96 -1.16 20.95
CA LEU A 21 46.35 -2.37 20.41
C LEU A 21 45.69 -2.03 19.08
N THR A 22 46.44 -2.20 18.00
CA THR A 22 45.92 -2.29 16.64
C THR A 22 45.17 -3.62 16.49
N LYS A 23 43.83 -3.57 16.55
CA LYS A 23 42.99 -4.63 15.98
C LYS A 23 42.34 -4.10 14.70
N THR A 24 42.99 -4.37 13.57
CA THR A 24 42.34 -4.31 12.27
C THR A 24 41.31 -5.44 12.20
N ALA A 25 40.03 -5.12 12.36
CA ALA A 25 38.95 -6.02 12.01
C ALA A 25 38.90 -6.12 10.47
N ARG A 26 39.24 -7.28 9.91
CA ARG A 26 39.03 -7.55 8.49
C ARG A 26 37.57 -7.93 8.31
N LEU A 27 36.78 -7.07 7.67
CA LEU A 27 35.45 -7.43 7.17
C LEU A 27 35.59 -8.64 6.23
N PRO A 28 34.74 -9.67 6.36
CA PRO A 28 34.74 -10.78 5.42
C PRO A 28 34.40 -10.26 4.02
N LEU A 29 35.16 -10.71 3.00
CA LEU A 29 35.06 -10.27 1.60
C LEU A 29 33.62 -10.33 1.01
N ALA A 30 32.73 -11.13 1.59
CA ALA A 30 31.33 -11.19 1.20
C ALA A 30 30.58 -9.86 1.44
N VAL A 31 30.93 -9.09 2.48
CA VAL A 31 30.29 -7.79 2.79
C VAL A 31 30.83 -6.69 1.87
N VAL A 32 32.10 -6.79 1.46
CA VAL A 32 32.71 -5.89 0.47
C VAL A 32 32.11 -6.10 -0.92
N GLY A 33 31.77 -7.35 -1.28
CA GLY A 33 31.12 -7.66 -2.55
C GLY A 33 29.72 -7.03 -2.69
N VAL A 34 28.94 -7.00 -1.61
CA VAL A 34 27.59 -6.37 -1.60
C VAL A 34 27.69 -4.84 -1.61
N LEU A 35 28.67 -4.27 -0.90
CA LEU A 35 28.88 -2.82 -0.87
C LEU A 35 29.47 -2.25 -2.18
N LEU A 36 30.29 -3.03 -2.92
CA LEU A 36 30.82 -2.59 -4.22
C LEU A 36 29.83 -2.76 -5.38
N SER A 37 28.82 -3.63 -5.28
CA SER A 37 27.74 -3.69 -6.29
C SER A 37 26.71 -2.57 -6.14
N ALA A 38 26.67 -1.88 -4.99
CA ALA A 38 25.75 -0.77 -4.71
C ALA A 38 26.23 0.57 -5.32
N GLN A 39 27.41 0.63 -5.94
CA GLN A 39 27.86 1.83 -6.67
C GLN A 39 27.30 1.96 -8.09
N VAL A 40 26.27 1.19 -8.45
CA VAL A 40 25.45 1.55 -9.61
C VAL A 40 24.46 2.60 -9.13
N SER A 41 24.91 3.85 -9.11
CA SER A 41 23.99 4.99 -9.10
C SER A 41 22.90 4.71 -10.12
N ALA A 42 21.65 4.63 -9.68
CA ALA A 42 20.51 4.66 -10.59
C ALA A 42 20.57 6.00 -11.31
N PHE A 43 21.23 6.03 -12.47
CA PHE A 43 21.14 7.13 -13.42
C PHE A 43 19.70 7.11 -13.94
N LEU A 44 18.79 7.78 -13.22
CA LEU A 44 17.53 8.19 -13.80
C LEU A 44 17.89 9.14 -14.96
N PRO A 45 17.38 8.90 -16.19
CA PRO A 45 17.58 9.86 -17.26
C PRO A 45 16.98 11.19 -16.80
N THR A 46 17.77 12.25 -16.83
CA THR A 46 17.31 13.61 -16.58
C THR A 46 16.14 13.88 -17.54
N PRO A 47 14.92 14.11 -17.04
CA PRO A 47 13.80 14.44 -17.91
C PRO A 47 14.15 15.70 -18.70
N SER A 48 13.83 15.72 -19.99
CA SER A 48 14.17 16.78 -20.95
C SER A 48 13.58 18.17 -20.61
N SER A 49 12.84 18.26 -19.51
CA SER A 49 12.31 19.49 -18.94
C SER A 49 12.27 19.34 -17.41
N VAL A 50 13.35 19.72 -16.75
CA VAL A 50 13.29 20.07 -15.32
C VAL A 50 12.58 21.42 -15.26
N VAL A 51 11.33 21.43 -14.80
CA VAL A 51 10.77 22.65 -14.24
C VAL A 51 11.36 22.72 -12.85
N GLU A 52 12.39 23.54 -12.66
CA GLU A 52 12.81 23.97 -11.32
C GLU A 52 11.60 24.68 -10.71
N GLY A 53 10.85 23.96 -9.87
CA GLY A 53 9.96 24.60 -8.93
C GLY A 53 10.82 25.36 -7.93
N ASP A 54 10.45 26.62 -7.66
CA ASP A 54 11.11 27.48 -6.69
C ASP A 54 11.55 26.69 -5.45
N ALA A 55 12.81 26.88 -5.04
CA ALA A 55 13.38 26.26 -3.85
C ALA A 55 12.39 26.36 -2.68
N LEU A 56 11.96 25.19 -2.18
CA LEU A 56 11.13 25.07 -0.98
C LEU A 56 11.97 25.47 0.23
N LEU A 57 12.17 26.77 0.43
CA LEU A 57 12.58 27.31 1.72
C LEU A 57 11.35 27.34 2.62
N ALA A 58 10.98 26.18 3.16
CA ALA A 58 10.22 26.14 4.38
C ALA A 58 11.15 26.66 5.48
N ASP A 59 11.00 27.92 5.86
CA ASP A 59 11.63 28.46 7.06
C ASP A 59 11.26 27.53 8.23
N ALA A 60 12.22 27.11 9.08
CA ALA A 60 11.99 26.07 10.09
C ALA A 60 10.81 26.40 11.03
N ALA A 61 10.50 27.69 11.19
CA ALA A 61 9.32 28.19 11.90
C ALA A 61 7.98 27.86 11.21
N SER A 62 7.95 27.70 9.89
CA SER A 62 6.75 27.30 9.13
C SER A 62 6.48 25.79 9.27
N ALA A 63 7.52 24.96 9.27
CA ALA A 63 7.40 23.51 9.46
C ALA A 63 6.87 23.18 10.87
N ASP A 64 7.41 23.81 11.92
CA ASP A 64 6.94 23.58 13.30
C ASP A 64 5.48 24.05 13.51
N ASN A 65 5.05 25.14 12.85
CA ASN A 65 3.66 25.60 12.88
C ASN A 65 2.71 24.67 12.09
N MET A 66 3.16 24.10 10.96
CA MET A 66 2.38 23.13 10.20
C MET A 66 2.31 21.77 10.91
N ILE A 67 3.36 21.35 11.61
CA ILE A 67 3.38 20.16 12.48
C ILE A 67 2.43 20.36 13.68
N ALA A 68 2.41 21.54 14.29
CA ALA A 68 1.48 21.85 15.38
C ALA A 68 0.02 21.85 14.91
N ALA A 69 -0.26 22.38 13.72
CA ALA A 69 -1.58 22.34 13.10
C ALA A 69 -2.03 20.91 12.73
N ALA A 70 -1.11 20.08 12.21
CA ALA A 70 -1.38 18.67 11.90
C ALA A 70 -1.63 17.83 13.16
N LYS A 71 -0.83 18.03 14.23
CA LYS A 71 -1.06 17.38 15.54
C LYS A 71 -2.40 17.79 16.17
N ALA A 72 -2.80 19.05 16.04
CA ALA A 72 -4.11 19.51 16.52
C ALA A 72 -5.27 18.85 15.75
N ALA A 73 -5.07 18.53 14.46
CA ALA A 73 -6.04 17.80 13.66
C ALA A 73 -6.05 16.28 13.94
N SER A 74 -4.90 15.64 14.20
CA SER A 74 -4.82 14.20 14.52
C SER A 74 -5.32 13.83 15.92
N THR A 75 -5.30 14.79 16.85
CA THR A 75 -5.90 14.60 18.19
C THR A 75 -7.44 14.47 18.13
N LEU A 76 -8.07 14.92 17.03
CA LEU A 76 -9.52 14.77 16.80
C LEU A 76 -9.91 13.43 16.15
N THR A 77 -8.97 12.70 15.55
CA THR A 77 -9.21 11.41 14.85
C THR A 77 -8.74 10.18 15.61
N SER A 78 -8.04 10.35 16.74
CA SER A 78 -7.60 9.25 17.61
C SER A 78 -8.74 8.70 18.49
N ARG A 79 -9.73 8.05 17.88
CA ARG A 79 -10.57 7.04 18.56
C ARG A 79 -10.27 5.68 17.95
N SER A 80 -9.28 4.99 18.53
CA SER A 80 -9.01 3.58 18.26
C SER A 80 -10.26 2.76 18.60
N VAL A 81 -10.92 2.19 17.59
CA VAL A 81 -12.00 1.22 17.78
C VAL A 81 -11.34 -0.14 17.99
N ALA A 82 -11.16 -0.53 19.25
CA ALA A 82 -10.82 -1.90 19.60
C ALA A 82 -12.07 -2.78 19.46
N VAL A 83 -12.16 -3.56 18.39
CA VAL A 83 -13.24 -4.55 18.19
C VAL A 83 -12.94 -5.77 19.06
N THR A 84 -13.59 -5.86 20.22
CA THR A 84 -13.56 -7.06 21.06
C THR A 84 -14.58 -8.07 20.53
N SER A 85 -14.08 -9.21 20.05
CA SER A 85 -14.89 -10.36 19.65
C SER A 85 -15.62 -10.95 20.86
N VAL A 86 -16.96 -10.85 20.88
CA VAL A 86 -17.81 -11.53 21.85
C VAL A 86 -18.63 -12.59 21.11
N ARG A 87 -18.34 -13.87 21.41
CA ARG A 87 -19.17 -15.03 21.04
C ARG A 87 -20.56 -14.92 21.68
N PRO A 88 -21.67 -15.17 20.96
CA PRO A 88 -22.96 -15.36 21.61
C PRO A 88 -23.14 -16.82 22.03
N SER A 89 -23.37 -17.02 23.33
CA SER A 89 -23.95 -18.23 23.89
C SER A 89 -25.42 -18.35 23.49
N ALA A 90 -25.83 -19.57 23.14
CA ALA A 90 -27.21 -19.91 22.84
C ALA A 90 -28.09 -19.85 24.10
N THR A 91 -29.15 -19.05 24.06
CA THR A 91 -30.32 -19.20 24.95
C THR A 91 -31.57 -19.38 24.11
N LEU A 92 -32.17 -20.55 24.32
CA LEU A 92 -33.41 -21.04 23.74
C LEU A 92 -34.59 -20.27 24.36
N SER A 93 -35.39 -19.58 23.54
CA SER A 93 -36.69 -19.04 23.96
C SER A 93 -37.77 -19.48 22.98
N LEU A 94 -38.66 -20.35 23.48
CA LEU A 94 -39.94 -20.68 22.87
C LEU A 94 -40.90 -19.48 23.02
N VAL A 95 -41.44 -18.96 21.93
CA VAL A 95 -42.74 -18.25 21.95
C VAL A 95 -43.54 -18.54 20.67
N THR A 96 -44.58 -19.34 20.88
CA THR A 96 -45.91 -19.44 20.25
C THR A 96 -46.18 -18.92 18.83
N LYS A 97 -46.53 -19.90 18.00
CA LYS A 97 -47.45 -19.94 16.85
C LYS A 97 -48.47 -18.77 16.79
N ALA A 98 -48.31 -17.89 15.80
CA ALA A 98 -49.40 -17.14 15.18
C ALA A 98 -49.38 -17.47 13.69
N ALA A 99 -50.31 -18.33 13.27
CA ALA A 99 -50.59 -18.62 11.87
C ALA A 99 -51.64 -17.62 11.35
N ASP A 100 -51.61 -17.41 10.03
CA ASP A 100 -52.61 -16.74 9.19
C ASP A 100 -52.37 -15.27 8.81
N THR A 101 -51.21 -15.00 8.19
CA THR A 101 -51.10 -14.07 7.01
C THR A 101 -49.79 -14.22 6.19
N ALA A 102 -49.13 -15.38 6.20
CA ALA A 102 -47.76 -15.53 5.67
C ALA A 102 -47.62 -16.30 4.34
N SER A 103 -48.71 -16.61 3.63
CA SER A 103 -48.63 -17.55 2.48
C SER A 103 -48.53 -16.90 1.09
N THR A 104 -48.67 -15.58 0.97
CA THR A 104 -48.56 -14.84 -0.31
C THR A 104 -47.18 -14.20 -0.52
N ASN A 105 -46.45 -13.88 0.56
CA ASN A 105 -45.10 -13.29 0.46
C ASN A 105 -44.01 -14.30 0.06
N SER A 106 -44.16 -15.58 0.43
CA SER A 106 -43.16 -16.60 0.09
C SER A 106 -43.16 -16.94 -1.41
N VAL A 107 -44.35 -17.05 -2.04
CA VAL A 107 -44.48 -17.41 -3.46
C VAL A 107 -44.01 -16.27 -4.39
N VAL A 108 -44.22 -15.01 -3.98
CA VAL A 108 -43.75 -13.83 -4.74
C VAL A 108 -42.23 -13.68 -4.64
N ALA A 109 -41.66 -13.83 -3.44
CA ALA A 109 -40.22 -13.83 -3.24
C ALA A 109 -39.52 -14.97 -4.00
N ASP A 110 -40.12 -16.17 -4.03
CA ASP A 110 -39.58 -17.34 -4.72
C ASP A 110 -39.61 -17.18 -6.25
N LYS A 111 -40.68 -16.58 -6.80
CA LYS A 111 -40.75 -16.21 -8.23
C LYS A 111 -39.76 -15.10 -8.61
N GLN A 112 -39.59 -14.09 -7.75
CA GLN A 112 -38.63 -13.01 -7.98
C GLN A 112 -37.19 -13.51 -7.95
N ASN A 113 -36.85 -14.38 -6.98
CA ASN A 113 -35.53 -15.02 -6.91
C ASN A 113 -35.25 -15.92 -8.12
N LYS A 114 -36.24 -16.69 -8.57
CA LYS A 114 -36.09 -17.51 -9.77
C LYS A 114 -35.86 -16.65 -11.02
N SER A 115 -36.60 -15.55 -11.19
CA SER A 115 -36.41 -14.62 -12.30
C SER A 115 -35.04 -13.93 -12.27
N ALA A 116 -34.57 -13.53 -11.09
CA ALA A 116 -33.26 -12.92 -10.91
C ALA A 116 -32.13 -13.91 -11.27
N ASN A 117 -32.25 -15.17 -10.86
CA ASN A 117 -31.29 -16.22 -11.22
C ASN A 117 -31.22 -16.47 -12.72
N LEU A 118 -32.36 -16.55 -13.42
CA LEU A 118 -32.37 -16.70 -14.88
C LEU A 118 -31.71 -15.49 -15.59
N ALA A 119 -31.98 -14.28 -15.11
CA ALA A 119 -31.34 -13.07 -15.64
C ALA A 119 -29.82 -13.08 -15.41
N ALA A 120 -29.38 -13.50 -14.22
CA ALA A 120 -27.96 -13.62 -13.88
C ALA A 120 -27.26 -14.65 -14.77
N GLU A 121 -27.87 -15.81 -15.02
CA GLU A 121 -27.31 -16.86 -15.88
C GLU A 121 -27.14 -16.39 -17.32
N GLN A 122 -28.13 -15.70 -17.88
CA GLN A 122 -28.07 -15.20 -19.25
C GLN A 122 -27.03 -14.09 -19.42
N LEU A 123 -26.94 -13.19 -18.44
CA LEU A 123 -25.93 -12.14 -18.42
C LEU A 123 -24.51 -12.73 -18.29
N LEU A 124 -24.34 -13.68 -17.37
CA LEU A 124 -23.08 -14.36 -17.15
C LEU A 124 -22.61 -15.12 -18.39
N ALA A 125 -23.52 -15.77 -19.12
CA ALA A 125 -23.19 -16.43 -20.39
C ALA A 125 -22.63 -15.44 -21.42
N THR A 126 -23.24 -14.25 -21.50
CA THR A 126 -22.80 -13.18 -22.42
C THR A 126 -21.41 -12.66 -22.03
N TRP A 127 -21.21 -12.35 -20.75
CA TRP A 127 -19.92 -11.88 -20.23
C TRP A 127 -18.81 -12.92 -20.38
N ARG A 128 -19.09 -14.20 -20.11
CA ARG A 128 -18.12 -15.29 -20.32
C ARG A 128 -17.71 -15.40 -21.78
N GLN A 129 -18.65 -15.28 -22.71
CA GLN A 129 -18.36 -15.32 -24.14
C GLN A 129 -17.47 -14.14 -24.58
N GLN A 130 -17.80 -12.93 -24.13
CA GLN A 130 -16.99 -11.73 -24.40
C GLN A 130 -15.60 -11.86 -23.78
N ALA A 131 -15.52 -12.27 -22.50
CA ALA A 131 -14.29 -12.47 -21.78
C ALA A 131 -13.37 -13.49 -22.46
N ALA A 132 -13.93 -14.59 -22.96
CA ALA A 132 -13.18 -15.59 -23.74
C ALA A 132 -12.71 -15.02 -25.08
N THR A 133 -13.57 -14.29 -25.80
CA THR A 133 -13.25 -13.69 -27.11
C THR A 133 -12.13 -12.66 -27.00
N GLN A 134 -12.13 -11.86 -25.93
CA GLN A 134 -11.11 -10.85 -25.65
C GLN A 134 -9.91 -11.39 -24.86
N ASN A 135 -9.93 -12.68 -24.49
CA ASN A 135 -8.91 -13.33 -23.67
C ASN A 135 -8.62 -12.59 -22.34
N LEU A 136 -9.68 -12.11 -21.66
CA LEU A 136 -9.56 -11.26 -20.47
C LEU A 136 -8.83 -11.94 -19.31
N ALA A 137 -8.98 -13.27 -19.16
CA ALA A 137 -8.27 -14.04 -18.13
C ALA A 137 -6.75 -13.95 -18.24
N GLN A 138 -6.23 -13.70 -19.44
CA GLN A 138 -4.79 -13.55 -19.71
C GLN A 138 -4.41 -12.10 -20.02
N HIS A 139 -5.36 -11.16 -19.92
CA HIS A 139 -5.08 -9.75 -20.14
C HIS A 139 -4.11 -9.25 -19.07
N LYS A 140 -3.09 -8.48 -19.49
CA LYS A 140 -2.02 -7.99 -18.62
C LYS A 140 -2.56 -7.24 -17.40
N SER A 141 -3.57 -6.39 -17.59
CA SER A 141 -4.19 -5.64 -16.48
C SER A 141 -4.89 -6.56 -15.48
N TRP A 142 -5.67 -7.55 -15.95
CA TRP A 142 -6.35 -8.51 -15.07
C TRP A 142 -5.34 -9.29 -14.22
N ARG A 143 -4.32 -9.82 -14.88
CA ARG A 143 -3.25 -10.57 -14.23
C ARG A 143 -2.51 -9.72 -13.19
N ARG A 144 -2.24 -8.45 -13.50
CA ARG A 144 -1.61 -7.52 -12.55
C ARG A 144 -2.50 -7.17 -11.35
N LEU A 145 -3.81 -6.99 -11.54
CA LEU A 145 -4.76 -6.82 -10.42
C LEU A 145 -4.79 -8.04 -9.48
N LEU A 146 -4.34 -9.20 -9.97
CA LEU A 146 -4.19 -10.43 -9.20
C LEU A 146 -2.73 -10.71 -8.80
N TYR A 147 -1.80 -9.77 -9.00
CA TYR A 147 -0.36 -9.91 -8.70
C TYR A 147 0.34 -11.07 -9.43
N PHE A 148 -0.13 -11.42 -10.63
CA PHE A 148 0.62 -12.29 -11.54
C PHE A 148 1.68 -11.44 -12.27
N LEU A 149 2.95 -11.68 -11.93
CA LEU A 149 4.08 -10.92 -12.48
C LEU A 149 4.66 -11.61 -13.73
N ASP A 150 4.03 -11.37 -14.88
CA ASP A 150 4.37 -12.03 -16.16
C ASP A 150 5.76 -11.67 -16.71
N ASP A 151 6.29 -10.54 -16.26
CA ASP A 151 7.50 -9.90 -16.81
C ASP A 151 8.81 -10.36 -16.09
N LYS A 152 8.73 -11.14 -14.99
CA LYS A 152 9.93 -11.63 -14.27
C LYS A 152 10.60 -12.79 -15.02
N LYS A 153 11.55 -12.48 -15.91
CA LYS A 153 12.48 -13.44 -16.56
C LYS A 153 13.74 -13.67 -15.71
N GLY A 154 13.61 -14.29 -14.54
CA GLY A 154 14.75 -14.71 -13.72
C GLY A 154 15.09 -16.19 -13.90
N MET A 155 16.39 -16.54 -13.83
CA MET A 155 16.88 -17.94 -13.85
C MET A 155 16.36 -18.79 -12.67
N PHE A 156 15.79 -18.14 -11.64
CA PHE A 156 15.28 -18.76 -10.41
C PHE A 156 13.85 -18.34 -10.03
N THR A 157 13.13 -17.58 -10.87
CA THR A 157 11.79 -17.10 -10.52
C THR A 157 10.72 -18.17 -10.72
N LYS A 158 9.97 -18.46 -9.65
CA LYS A 158 8.83 -19.39 -9.61
C LYS A 158 7.78 -19.02 -10.68
N ALA A 159 7.13 -20.06 -11.19
CA ALA A 159 6.18 -20.16 -12.30
C ALA A 159 5.57 -18.85 -12.84
N LYS A 160 5.70 -18.64 -14.16
CA LYS A 160 5.03 -17.60 -14.99
C LYS A 160 3.49 -17.51 -14.84
N ASN A 161 2.86 -18.36 -14.03
CA ASN A 161 1.42 -18.48 -13.85
C ASN A 161 1.04 -18.66 -12.38
N GLN A 162 1.70 -17.92 -11.49
CA GLN A 162 1.29 -17.84 -10.09
C GLN A 162 1.33 -16.39 -9.62
N SER A 163 0.31 -15.99 -8.88
CA SER A 163 0.31 -14.74 -8.12
C SER A 163 1.42 -14.74 -7.08
N THR A 164 1.98 -13.57 -6.78
CA THR A 164 2.87 -13.41 -5.63
C THR A 164 2.11 -13.39 -4.31
N ILE A 165 0.78 -13.22 -4.33
CA ILE A 165 -0.07 -13.26 -3.13
C ILE A 165 -0.41 -14.70 -2.79
N ASN A 166 -0.10 -15.10 -1.55
CA ASN A 166 -0.42 -16.43 -1.02
C ASN A 166 -1.63 -16.45 -0.10
N ASP A 167 -2.11 -15.28 0.34
CA ASP A 167 -3.29 -15.17 1.19
C ASP A 167 -4.55 -15.61 0.43
N PRO A 168 -5.22 -16.70 0.86
CA PRO A 168 -6.44 -17.17 0.20
C PRO A 168 -7.61 -16.19 0.33
N THR A 169 -7.58 -15.28 1.32
CA THR A 169 -8.60 -14.26 1.52
C THR A 169 -8.49 -13.10 0.54
N PHE A 170 -7.45 -13.02 -0.30
CA PHE A 170 -7.38 -12.07 -1.42
C PHE A 170 -8.16 -12.55 -2.66
N PHE A 171 -8.42 -13.86 -2.75
CA PHE A 171 -9.05 -14.47 -3.91
C PHE A 171 -10.51 -14.82 -3.60
N LEU A 172 -11.33 -14.91 -4.64
CA LEU A 172 -12.68 -15.45 -4.60
C LEU A 172 -12.68 -16.98 -4.74
N THR A 173 -11.62 -17.54 -5.32
CA THR A 173 -11.46 -18.98 -5.53
C THR A 173 -10.27 -19.54 -4.76
N ALA A 174 -10.39 -20.79 -4.29
CA ALA A 174 -9.33 -21.47 -3.53
C ALA A 174 -8.02 -21.65 -4.32
N ASN A 175 -8.08 -21.66 -5.66
CA ASN A 175 -6.93 -21.73 -6.56
C ASN A 175 -6.70 -20.42 -7.35
N GLY A 176 -7.29 -19.30 -6.93
CA GLY A 176 -7.23 -18.03 -7.67
C GLY A 176 -5.81 -17.49 -7.84
N ASN A 177 -4.93 -17.82 -6.90
CA ASN A 177 -3.50 -17.50 -6.99
C ASN A 177 -2.74 -18.28 -8.07
N LYS A 178 -3.34 -19.31 -8.68
CA LYS A 178 -2.74 -20.14 -9.74
C LYS A 178 -3.56 -20.14 -11.03
N ASP A 179 -4.81 -19.70 -10.96
CA ASP A 179 -5.75 -19.72 -12.06
C ASP A 179 -6.49 -18.37 -12.18
N SER A 180 -5.90 -17.48 -12.97
CA SER A 180 -6.50 -16.17 -13.24
C SER A 180 -7.84 -16.27 -13.98
N ALA A 181 -8.12 -17.39 -14.68
CA ALA A 181 -9.38 -17.60 -15.38
C ALA A 181 -10.49 -18.02 -14.40
N ALA A 182 -10.19 -18.91 -13.46
CA ALA A 182 -11.12 -19.26 -12.39
C ALA A 182 -11.50 -18.05 -11.54
N GLU A 183 -10.52 -17.19 -11.23
CA GLU A 183 -10.75 -15.98 -10.46
C GLU A 183 -11.59 -14.94 -11.23
N LEU A 184 -11.34 -14.79 -12.54
CA LEU A 184 -12.17 -13.96 -13.42
C LEU A 184 -13.61 -14.46 -13.42
N ASP A 185 -13.81 -15.76 -13.62
CA ASP A 185 -15.12 -16.39 -13.67
C ASP A 185 -15.89 -16.19 -12.36
N ALA A 186 -15.25 -16.42 -11.23
CA ALA A 186 -15.85 -16.22 -9.91
C ALA A 186 -16.24 -14.74 -9.69
N THR A 187 -15.44 -13.81 -10.20
CA THR A 187 -15.74 -12.37 -10.13
C THR A 187 -16.97 -12.04 -10.98
N LEU A 188 -17.08 -12.59 -12.19
CA LEU A 188 -18.25 -12.43 -13.07
C LEU A 188 -19.52 -13.05 -12.45
N VAL A 189 -19.42 -14.24 -11.85
CA VAL A 189 -20.53 -14.89 -11.14
C VAL A 189 -21.01 -14.03 -9.98
N ALA A 190 -20.10 -13.56 -9.14
CA ALA A 190 -20.43 -12.72 -7.98
C ALA A 190 -21.07 -11.40 -8.43
N LEU A 191 -20.52 -10.77 -9.47
CA LEU A 191 -21.03 -9.51 -10.01
C LEU A 191 -22.41 -9.67 -10.64
N ALA A 192 -22.61 -10.70 -11.48
CA ALA A 192 -23.88 -10.97 -12.13
C ALA A 192 -24.99 -11.22 -11.10
N LYS A 193 -24.70 -12.00 -10.06
CA LYS A 193 -25.61 -12.22 -8.94
C LYS A 193 -25.93 -10.90 -8.23
N GLN A 194 -24.93 -10.07 -7.96
CA GLN A 194 -25.11 -8.80 -7.24
C GLN A 194 -26.02 -7.82 -7.98
N ILE A 195 -25.77 -7.58 -9.27
CA ILE A 195 -26.52 -6.56 -10.02
C ILE A 195 -27.93 -7.00 -10.44
N THR A 196 -28.22 -8.31 -10.40
CA THR A 196 -29.55 -8.86 -10.72
C THR A 196 -30.43 -9.08 -9.49
N MET A 197 -29.87 -8.98 -8.27
CA MET A 197 -30.65 -9.11 -7.04
C MET A 197 -31.70 -7.98 -6.91
N PRO A 198 -32.91 -8.26 -6.40
CA PRO A 198 -33.97 -7.25 -6.26
C PRO A 198 -33.62 -6.11 -5.30
N ASN A 199 -32.78 -6.38 -4.29
CA ASN A 199 -32.32 -5.40 -3.30
C ASN A 199 -30.80 -5.20 -3.42
N ARG A 200 -30.36 -4.62 -4.54
CA ARG A 200 -28.93 -4.40 -4.85
C ARG A 200 -28.20 -3.61 -3.76
N ALA A 201 -28.91 -2.69 -3.11
CA ALA A 201 -28.41 -1.82 -2.05
C ALA A 201 -28.21 -2.52 -0.69
N ALA A 202 -28.71 -3.75 -0.50
CA ALA A 202 -28.47 -4.52 0.73
C ALA A 202 -27.11 -5.25 0.75
N ALA A 203 -26.29 -5.07 -0.28
CA ALA A 203 -24.92 -5.57 -0.30
C ALA A 203 -24.07 -4.82 0.73
N THR A 204 -23.39 -5.56 1.62
CA THR A 204 -22.50 -5.04 2.66
C THR A 204 -21.06 -4.85 2.12
N ASN A 205 -20.14 -4.38 2.98
CA ASN A 205 -18.71 -4.22 2.66
C ASN A 205 -18.05 -5.49 2.07
N ASP A 206 -18.60 -6.68 2.33
CA ASP A 206 -18.09 -7.96 1.82
C ASP A 206 -18.44 -8.24 0.34
N SER A 207 -19.27 -7.39 -0.27
CA SER A 207 -19.68 -7.58 -1.66
C SER A 207 -18.52 -7.43 -2.64
N VAL A 208 -18.59 -8.08 -3.81
CA VAL A 208 -17.48 -8.04 -4.78
C VAL A 208 -17.21 -6.61 -5.27
N ILE A 209 -18.24 -5.77 -5.34
CA ILE A 209 -18.12 -4.35 -5.70
C ILE A 209 -17.34 -3.56 -4.64
N CYS A 210 -17.60 -3.82 -3.35
CA CYS A 210 -16.96 -3.10 -2.25
C CYS A 210 -15.54 -3.62 -1.94
N ARG A 211 -15.34 -4.94 -2.01
CA ARG A 211 -14.05 -5.58 -1.74
C ARG A 211 -13.07 -5.44 -2.91
N PHE A 212 -13.56 -5.45 -4.15
CA PHE A 212 -12.74 -5.39 -5.35
C PHE A 212 -13.16 -4.31 -6.37
N PRO A 213 -13.17 -3.02 -5.96
CA PRO A 213 -13.62 -1.92 -6.82
C PRO A 213 -12.75 -1.73 -8.07
N ALA A 214 -11.43 -1.98 -8.01
CA ALA A 214 -10.56 -1.86 -9.18
C ALA A 214 -10.78 -3.00 -10.17
N ARG A 215 -10.96 -4.24 -9.69
CA ARG A 215 -11.33 -5.39 -10.56
C ARG A 215 -12.68 -5.17 -11.22
N VAL A 216 -13.66 -4.69 -10.47
CA VAL A 216 -15.01 -4.42 -10.98
C VAL A 216 -15.00 -3.26 -11.97
N ASN A 217 -14.30 -2.15 -11.70
CA ASN A 217 -14.21 -1.05 -12.65
C ASN A 217 -13.54 -1.47 -13.96
N TRP A 218 -12.44 -2.25 -13.88
CA TRP A 218 -11.77 -2.78 -15.07
C TRP A 218 -12.70 -3.70 -15.89
N LEU A 219 -13.40 -4.64 -15.24
CA LEU A 219 -14.36 -5.51 -15.91
C LEU A 219 -15.51 -4.73 -16.55
N ALA A 220 -15.99 -3.67 -15.89
CA ALA A 220 -17.04 -2.83 -16.43
C ALA A 220 -16.63 -2.16 -17.73
N GLU A 221 -15.38 -1.73 -17.84
CA GLU A 221 -14.83 -1.16 -19.06
C GLU A 221 -14.63 -2.19 -20.17
N GLN A 222 -14.14 -3.40 -19.85
CA GLN A 222 -13.90 -4.44 -20.87
C GLN A 222 -15.17 -5.10 -21.41
N LEU A 223 -16.22 -5.17 -20.58
CA LEU A 223 -17.47 -5.87 -20.89
C LEU A 223 -18.64 -4.90 -21.16
N ASP A 224 -18.37 -3.60 -21.23
CA ASP A 224 -19.37 -2.55 -21.45
C ASP A 224 -20.53 -2.63 -20.43
N ILE A 225 -20.19 -2.86 -19.16
CA ILE A 225 -21.18 -2.94 -18.09
C ILE A 225 -21.60 -1.52 -17.73
N ASP A 226 -22.90 -1.25 -17.77
CA ASP A 226 -23.46 0.01 -17.33
C ASP A 226 -23.08 0.27 -15.86
N LYS A 227 -22.25 1.29 -15.63
CA LYS A 227 -21.80 1.69 -14.28
C LYS A 227 -22.97 2.06 -13.37
N SER A 228 -24.12 2.47 -13.93
CA SER A 228 -25.34 2.73 -13.15
C SER A 228 -25.91 1.46 -12.49
N SER A 229 -25.56 0.28 -13.00
CA SER A 229 -25.96 -1.01 -12.43
C SER A 229 -25.05 -1.46 -11.27
N LEU A 230 -23.85 -0.89 -11.15
CA LEU A 230 -22.83 -1.21 -10.15
C LEU A 230 -23.08 -0.51 -8.81
N GLN A 231 -24.31 -0.60 -8.31
CA GLN A 231 -24.70 0.04 -7.04
C GLN A 231 -24.51 -0.94 -5.89
N ALA A 232 -23.73 -0.51 -4.90
CA ALA A 232 -23.56 -1.17 -3.61
C ALA A 232 -23.37 -0.09 -2.53
N ASP A 233 -23.79 -0.37 -1.30
CA ASP A 233 -23.47 0.49 -0.16
C ASP A 233 -22.14 0.05 0.42
N CYS A 234 -21.07 0.78 0.09
CA CYS A 234 -19.71 0.51 0.54
C CYS A 234 -19.24 1.62 1.49
N PRO A 235 -19.76 1.71 2.73
CA PRO A 235 -19.43 2.79 3.65
C PRO A 235 -17.92 2.91 3.91
N GLU A 236 -17.22 1.79 4.12
CA GLU A 236 -15.77 1.83 4.40
C GLU A 236 -14.96 2.33 3.19
N LEU A 237 -15.25 1.80 2.00
CA LEU A 237 -14.62 2.26 0.76
C LEU A 237 -14.91 3.75 0.51
N LYS A 238 -16.15 4.19 0.76
CA LYS A 238 -16.56 5.59 0.59
C LYS A 238 -15.82 6.51 1.57
N GLU A 239 -15.73 6.13 2.83
CA GLU A 239 -14.96 6.86 3.84
C GLU A 239 -13.48 6.94 3.46
N TRP A 240 -12.91 5.83 3.02
CA TRP A 240 -11.51 5.75 2.59
C TRP A 240 -11.21 6.64 1.37
N MET A 241 -12.03 6.55 0.32
CA MET A 241 -11.90 7.40 -0.88
C MET A 241 -12.14 8.88 -0.56
N ALA A 242 -13.03 9.20 0.38
CA ALA A 242 -13.27 10.58 0.81
C ALA A 242 -12.12 11.14 1.65
N MET A 243 -11.50 10.31 2.50
CA MET A 243 -10.34 10.68 3.31
C MET A 243 -9.15 11.05 2.41
N LEU A 244 -8.87 10.22 1.41
CA LEU A 244 -7.75 10.44 0.47
C LEU A 244 -8.05 11.49 -0.60
N ALA A 245 -9.30 11.56 -1.06
CA ALA A 245 -9.77 12.42 -2.13
C ALA A 245 -8.80 12.46 -3.35
N PRO A 246 -8.38 11.30 -3.90
CA PRO A 246 -7.22 11.22 -4.77
C PRO A 246 -7.47 11.86 -6.15
N GLU A 247 -6.72 12.90 -6.47
CA GLU A 247 -6.82 13.65 -7.75
C GLU A 247 -5.54 13.49 -8.58
N GLN A 248 -4.39 13.38 -7.94
CA GLN A 248 -3.07 13.29 -8.58
C GLN A 248 -2.15 12.39 -7.75
N LEU A 249 -1.25 11.70 -8.43
CA LEU A 249 -0.17 10.95 -7.79
C LEU A 249 1.18 11.55 -8.18
N SER A 250 2.08 11.59 -7.20
CA SER A 250 3.48 11.95 -7.40
C SER A 250 4.37 10.90 -6.77
N ILE A 251 5.53 10.66 -7.36
CA ILE A 251 6.60 9.89 -6.72
C ILE A 251 7.41 10.85 -5.85
N MET A 252 7.48 10.59 -4.55
CA MET A 252 8.41 11.26 -3.67
C MET A 252 9.58 10.32 -3.38
N PHE A 253 10.79 10.82 -3.61
CA PHE A 253 12.05 10.14 -3.38
C PHE A 253 12.80 10.85 -2.26
N ALA A 254 13.27 10.10 -1.27
CA ALA A 254 14.16 10.57 -0.22
C ALA A 254 15.52 9.87 -0.36
N GLU A 255 16.63 10.59 -0.36
CA GLU A 255 17.99 10.02 -0.56
C GLU A 255 18.43 9.04 0.52
N GLU A 256 19.53 8.32 0.37
CA GLU A 256 20.04 7.40 1.39
C GLU A 256 20.39 8.07 2.74
N TYR A 257 20.11 7.37 3.85
CA TYR A 257 20.55 7.76 5.19
C TYR A 257 21.26 6.60 5.88
N LEU A 258 22.60 6.58 5.77
CA LEU A 258 23.45 5.44 6.16
C LEU A 258 23.50 5.17 7.68
N ASP A 259 23.10 6.14 8.50
CA ASP A 259 23.09 6.01 9.96
C ASP A 259 21.87 5.22 10.49
N ASN A 260 20.86 4.98 9.64
CA ASN A 260 19.72 4.11 9.96
C ASN A 260 19.62 2.93 8.96
N PRO A 261 19.74 1.68 9.43
CA PRO A 261 19.54 0.46 8.64
C PRO A 261 18.35 0.44 7.68
N ILE A 262 17.22 0.99 8.13
CA ILE A 262 15.94 0.95 7.43
C ILE A 262 15.88 2.06 6.37
N SER A 263 16.65 3.14 6.55
CA SER A 263 16.71 4.30 5.62
C SER A 263 17.98 4.32 4.76
N ALA A 264 18.88 3.34 4.90
CA ALA A 264 20.20 3.32 4.27
C ALA A 264 20.20 3.25 2.73
N PHE A 265 19.06 2.96 2.10
CA PHE A 265 18.97 2.67 0.66
C PHE A 265 17.97 3.56 -0.08
N ALA A 266 17.76 4.77 0.42
CA ALA A 266 16.74 5.69 -0.08
C ALA A 266 15.32 5.14 0.11
N HIS A 267 14.30 6.00 -0.09
CA HIS A 267 12.91 5.59 -0.05
C HIS A 267 12.14 6.23 -1.19
N THR A 268 11.26 5.45 -1.80
CA THR A 268 10.31 5.91 -2.81
C THR A 268 8.91 5.67 -2.27
N LEU A 269 8.10 6.72 -2.22
CA LEU A 269 6.71 6.66 -1.80
C LEU A 269 5.81 7.37 -2.81
N LEU A 270 4.53 7.01 -2.82
CA LEU A 270 3.52 7.72 -3.59
C LEU A 270 2.91 8.81 -2.72
N ARG A 271 3.02 10.06 -3.16
CA ARG A 271 2.22 11.16 -2.63
C ARG A 271 0.88 11.17 -3.34
N ILE A 272 -0.19 11.08 -2.56
CA ILE A 272 -1.57 11.18 -3.00
C ILE A 272 -2.04 12.61 -2.76
N ASP A 273 -2.24 13.36 -3.84
CA ASP A 273 -2.69 14.73 -3.80
C ASP A 273 -4.20 14.82 -4.01
N SER A 274 -4.87 15.59 -3.15
CA SER A 274 -6.25 16.00 -3.38
C SER A 274 -6.32 17.17 -4.36
N LYS A 275 -7.53 17.60 -4.74
CA LYS A 275 -7.71 18.80 -5.59
C LYS A 275 -6.99 20.04 -5.06
N ALA A 276 -6.95 20.22 -3.73
CA ALA A 276 -6.30 21.36 -3.11
C ALA A 276 -4.78 21.32 -3.27
N SER A 277 -4.16 20.18 -2.94
CA SER A 277 -2.70 20.02 -3.02
C SER A 277 -2.19 19.80 -4.45
N ALA A 278 -3.03 19.28 -5.34
CA ALA A 278 -2.75 19.21 -6.78
C ALA A 278 -2.76 20.60 -7.45
N ALA A 279 -3.63 21.51 -6.98
CA ALA A 279 -3.71 22.89 -7.49
C ALA A 279 -2.63 23.79 -6.90
N ASN A 280 -2.22 23.55 -5.65
CA ASN A 280 -1.12 24.24 -5.00
C ASN A 280 -0.28 23.24 -4.18
N PHE A 281 0.90 22.93 -4.70
CA PHE A 281 1.76 21.87 -4.16
C PHE A 281 2.24 22.10 -2.72
N THR A 282 2.21 23.36 -2.25
CA THR A 282 2.56 23.72 -0.86
C THR A 282 1.45 23.42 0.14
N GLN A 283 0.23 23.10 -0.30
CA GLN A 283 -0.87 22.64 0.55
C GLN A 283 -0.69 21.17 0.95
N ILE A 284 0.48 20.84 1.49
CA ILE A 284 0.89 19.47 1.83
C ILE A 284 -0.01 18.81 2.89
N ASN A 285 -0.74 19.60 3.69
CA ASN A 285 -1.71 19.13 4.67
C ASN A 285 -2.98 18.52 4.04
N HIS A 286 -3.14 18.64 2.72
CA HIS A 286 -4.21 18.02 1.94
C HIS A 286 -3.70 16.84 1.08
N ALA A 287 -2.55 16.27 1.45
CA ALA A 287 -1.94 15.13 0.80
C ALA A 287 -1.64 13.99 1.78
N TYR A 288 -1.58 12.76 1.27
CA TYR A 288 -1.19 11.56 2.01
C TYR A 288 0.05 10.92 1.38
N ALA A 289 0.87 10.26 2.20
CA ALA A 289 1.95 9.40 1.78
C ALA A 289 1.45 7.95 1.78
N LEU A 290 1.56 7.27 0.65
CA LEU A 290 1.42 5.83 0.53
C LEU A 290 2.81 5.22 0.40
N ASN A 291 3.15 4.37 1.36
CA ASN A 291 4.45 3.74 1.47
C ASN A 291 4.28 2.22 1.54
N ASP A 292 5.14 1.47 0.86
CA ASP A 292 5.24 0.02 0.99
C ASP A 292 6.58 -0.31 1.66
N THR A 293 6.52 -0.67 2.94
CA THR A 293 7.70 -0.85 3.79
C THR A 293 7.82 -2.28 4.30
N VAL A 294 9.01 -2.64 4.75
CA VAL A 294 9.23 -3.88 5.49
C VAL A 294 8.58 -3.78 6.89
N ASP A 295 7.83 -4.80 7.29
CA ASP A 295 7.29 -4.97 8.65
C ASP A 295 8.29 -5.76 9.51
N GLY A 296 9.46 -5.17 9.72
CA GLY A 296 10.57 -5.82 10.40
C GLY A 296 10.40 -5.87 11.92
N ASP A 297 10.96 -6.90 12.55
CA ASP A 297 11.01 -7.00 14.01
C ASP A 297 12.07 -6.02 14.57
N PRO A 298 11.69 -5.01 15.37
CA PRO A 298 12.63 -4.03 15.91
C PRO A 298 13.59 -4.63 16.94
N ASP A 299 13.29 -5.79 17.50
CA ASP A 299 14.15 -6.49 18.46
C ASP A 299 15.24 -7.34 17.77
N ASP A 300 15.16 -7.54 16.45
CA ASP A 300 16.16 -8.29 15.70
C ASP A 300 17.49 -7.50 15.60
N PRO A 301 18.65 -8.11 15.90
CA PRO A 301 19.95 -7.48 15.68
C PRO A 301 20.13 -7.09 14.21
N PHE A 302 20.77 -5.96 13.92
CA PHE A 302 20.97 -5.42 12.57
C PHE A 302 21.36 -6.47 11.51
N VAL A 303 22.29 -7.36 11.83
CA VAL A 303 22.75 -8.41 10.89
C VAL A 303 21.62 -9.39 10.55
N LEU A 304 20.83 -9.80 11.55
CA LEU A 304 19.69 -10.70 11.33
C LEU A 304 18.59 -9.99 10.55
N TYR A 305 18.30 -8.73 10.92
CA TYR A 305 17.35 -7.87 10.22
C TYR A 305 17.71 -7.76 8.73
N ALA A 306 18.95 -7.38 8.42
CA ALA A 306 19.43 -7.26 7.04
C ALA A 306 19.31 -8.58 6.26
N ILE A 307 19.68 -9.72 6.88
CA ILE A 307 19.57 -11.04 6.23
C ILE A 307 18.11 -11.38 5.95
N LYS A 308 17.20 -11.18 6.92
CA LYS A 308 15.76 -11.44 6.75
C LYS A 308 15.18 -10.54 5.66
N SER A 309 15.46 -9.24 5.68
CA SER A 309 15.01 -8.30 4.65
C SER A 309 15.51 -8.69 3.26
N ILE A 310 16.78 -9.08 3.10
CA ILE A 310 17.33 -9.53 1.80
C ILE A 310 16.72 -10.85 1.32
N SER A 311 16.38 -11.75 2.24
CA SER A 311 15.90 -13.11 1.91
C SER A 311 14.39 -13.26 1.83
N GLY A 312 13.61 -12.21 2.07
CA GLY A 312 12.14 -12.30 2.11
C GLY A 312 11.60 -12.87 3.43
N GLY A 313 12.35 -12.71 4.52
CA GLY A 313 12.01 -13.21 5.85
C GLY A 313 11.09 -12.30 6.67
N TYR A 314 10.71 -11.14 6.12
CA TYR A 314 9.68 -10.26 6.65
C TYR A 314 8.59 -10.05 5.59
N ASP A 315 7.38 -9.79 6.04
CA ASP A 315 6.31 -9.31 5.18
C ASP A 315 6.43 -7.80 4.98
N ASN A 316 5.73 -7.31 3.96
CA ASN A 316 5.57 -5.90 3.72
C ASN A 316 4.40 -5.35 4.55
N ARG A 317 4.32 -4.02 4.60
CA ARG A 317 3.22 -3.27 5.19
C ARG A 317 2.96 -2.05 4.32
N ILE A 318 1.73 -1.92 3.85
CA ILE A 318 1.26 -0.69 3.21
C ILE A 318 0.86 0.30 4.32
N GLU A 319 1.53 1.45 4.34
CA GLU A 319 1.24 2.56 5.24
C GLU A 319 0.62 3.72 4.45
N ILE A 320 -0.43 4.32 5.00
CA ILE A 320 -1.08 5.50 4.43
C ILE A 320 -1.18 6.56 5.53
N ASP A 321 -0.25 7.52 5.49
CA ASP A 321 -0.05 8.52 6.55
C ASP A 321 -0.28 9.94 6.00
N PRO A 322 -0.65 10.93 6.85
CA PRO A 322 -0.61 12.33 6.45
C PRO A 322 0.77 12.72 5.91
N TYR A 323 0.82 13.27 4.69
CA TYR A 323 2.08 13.57 4.02
C TYR A 323 3.00 14.54 4.80
N PRO A 324 2.52 15.58 5.50
CA PRO A 324 3.39 16.48 6.25
C PRO A 324 4.19 15.78 7.35
N GLU A 325 3.57 14.79 8.01
CA GLU A 325 4.22 14.04 9.09
C GLU A 325 5.32 13.14 8.52
N LYS A 326 5.03 12.45 7.41
CA LYS A 326 6.01 11.62 6.71
C LYS A 326 7.18 12.44 6.15
N LEU A 327 6.88 13.59 5.53
CA LEU A 327 7.89 14.49 4.99
C LEU A 327 8.78 15.07 6.10
N ALA A 328 8.19 15.50 7.22
CA ALA A 328 8.96 16.01 8.36
C ALA A 328 9.92 14.95 8.92
N LYS A 329 9.51 13.67 8.98
CA LYS A 329 10.39 12.57 9.39
C LYS A 329 11.64 12.50 8.51
N TYR A 330 11.49 12.56 7.18
CA TYR A 330 12.64 12.50 6.28
C TYR A 330 13.52 13.75 6.33
N LEU A 331 12.92 14.94 6.34
CA LEU A 331 13.68 16.19 6.31
C LEU A 331 14.36 16.51 7.65
N LYS A 332 13.70 16.23 8.78
CA LYS A 332 14.12 16.70 10.11
C LYS A 332 14.74 15.60 10.95
N ASP A 333 14.16 14.41 10.95
CA ASP A 333 14.66 13.32 11.81
C ASP A 333 15.80 12.57 11.13
N ASP A 334 15.71 12.37 9.82
CA ASP A 334 16.73 11.69 9.02
C ASP A 334 17.69 12.67 8.29
N GLU A 335 17.42 13.98 8.28
CA GLU A 335 18.21 15.03 7.59
C GLU A 335 18.47 14.77 6.09
N ARG A 336 17.46 14.28 5.36
CA ARG A 336 17.56 13.86 3.95
C ARG A 336 17.04 14.91 2.98
N ASP A 337 17.68 15.04 1.82
CA ASP A 337 17.08 15.69 0.67
C ASP A 337 15.93 14.86 0.08
N THR A 338 14.93 15.57 -0.44
CA THR A 338 13.74 14.96 -1.02
C THR A 338 13.37 15.60 -2.35
N TRP A 339 12.92 14.78 -3.29
CA TRP A 339 12.43 15.21 -4.59
C TRP A 339 11.03 14.67 -4.79
N THR A 340 10.17 15.44 -5.45
CA THR A 340 8.84 14.96 -5.79
C THR A 340 8.55 15.17 -7.28
N TYR A 341 8.18 14.09 -7.96
CA TYR A 341 7.92 14.03 -9.39
C TYR A 341 6.46 13.69 -9.62
N ARG A 342 5.71 14.63 -10.18
CA ARG A 342 4.32 14.40 -10.57
C ARG A 342 4.23 13.35 -11.68
N LEU A 343 3.30 12.41 -11.54
CA LEU A 343 3.00 11.45 -12.59
C LEU A 343 2.02 12.04 -13.62
N ASP A 344 2.23 11.70 -14.89
CA ASP A 344 1.32 12.07 -15.99
C ASP A 344 0.15 11.07 -16.05
N LEU A 345 -0.73 11.18 -15.06
CA LEU A 345 -1.92 10.34 -14.91
C LEU A 345 -3.18 11.21 -14.96
N THR A 346 -4.21 10.69 -15.61
CA THR A 346 -5.56 11.26 -15.55
C THR A 346 -6.19 11.00 -14.18
N PRO A 347 -7.17 11.82 -13.74
CA PRO A 347 -7.91 11.55 -12.50
C PRO A 347 -8.54 10.15 -12.46
N ALA A 348 -9.00 9.63 -13.61
CA ALA A 348 -9.57 8.28 -13.68
C ALA A 348 -8.52 7.18 -13.42
N GLU A 349 -7.30 7.33 -13.94
CA GLU A 349 -6.20 6.40 -13.69
C GLU A 349 -5.75 6.45 -12.22
N VAL A 350 -5.67 7.65 -11.64
CA VAL A 350 -5.39 7.83 -10.21
C VAL A 350 -6.42 7.11 -9.36
N GLN A 351 -7.71 7.29 -9.65
CA GLN A 351 -8.80 6.63 -8.95
C GLN A 351 -8.75 5.11 -9.10
N GLN A 352 -8.39 4.59 -10.28
CA GLN A 352 -8.20 3.15 -10.51
C GLN A 352 -7.03 2.57 -9.71
N ILE A 353 -5.90 3.29 -9.64
CA ILE A 353 -4.73 2.87 -8.86
C ILE A 353 -5.09 2.83 -7.37
N ILE A 354 -5.70 3.89 -6.86
CA ILE A 354 -6.10 3.97 -5.46
C ILE A 354 -7.19 2.92 -5.15
N ALA A 355 -8.17 2.71 -6.03
CA ALA A 355 -9.12 1.60 -5.88
C ALA A 355 -8.43 0.23 -5.79
N HIS A 356 -7.26 0.02 -6.43
CA HIS A 356 -6.53 -1.24 -6.32
C HIS A 356 -5.72 -1.32 -5.01
N VAL A 357 -5.17 -0.21 -4.52
CA VAL A 357 -4.56 -0.15 -3.17
C VAL A 357 -5.57 -0.57 -2.12
N TRP A 358 -6.83 -0.15 -2.25
CA TRP A 358 -7.90 -0.62 -1.35
C TRP A 358 -8.06 -2.14 -1.33
N GLU A 359 -7.87 -2.83 -2.46
CA GLU A 359 -7.98 -4.29 -2.55
C GLU A 359 -6.82 -5.01 -1.86
N THR A 360 -5.70 -4.32 -1.63
CA THR A 360 -4.42 -4.92 -1.25
C THR A 360 -3.85 -4.40 0.07
N LYS A 361 -4.41 -3.32 0.62
CA LYS A 361 -3.92 -2.62 1.81
C LYS A 361 -3.77 -3.49 3.07
N ASP A 362 -4.52 -4.59 3.18
CA ASP A 362 -4.49 -5.50 4.34
C ASP A 362 -3.70 -6.79 4.05
N LEU A 363 -3.04 -6.90 2.89
CA LEU A 363 -2.26 -8.08 2.54
C LEU A 363 -0.87 -8.02 3.16
N GLU A 364 -0.43 -9.17 3.68
CA GLU A 364 0.95 -9.44 4.04
C GLU A 364 1.64 -10.09 2.83
N ILE A 365 2.51 -9.34 2.14
CA ILE A 365 3.25 -9.79 0.96
C ILE A 365 4.70 -9.97 1.37
N PRO A 366 5.34 -11.13 1.12
CA PRO A 366 6.75 -11.31 1.46
C PRO A 366 7.62 -10.22 0.83
N TYR A 367 8.36 -9.49 1.66
CA TYR A 367 9.15 -8.33 1.26
C TYR A 367 10.59 -8.74 0.98
N TYR A 368 10.98 -8.71 -0.29
CA TYR A 368 12.35 -8.94 -0.71
C TYR A 368 13.05 -7.60 -0.92
N PHE A 369 13.98 -7.27 -0.02
CA PHE A 369 14.73 -6.02 -0.10
C PHE A 369 15.35 -5.78 -1.48
N THR A 370 15.83 -6.82 -2.18
CA THR A 370 16.49 -6.63 -3.48
C THR A 370 15.53 -6.41 -4.66
N THR A 371 14.23 -6.70 -4.51
CA THR A 371 13.26 -6.57 -5.62
C THR A 371 12.05 -5.71 -5.31
N ASP A 372 11.80 -5.48 -4.03
CA ASP A 372 10.62 -4.81 -3.51
C ASP A 372 11.01 -3.56 -2.68
N ASN A 373 12.29 -3.44 -2.27
CA ASN A 373 12.83 -2.14 -1.85
C ASN A 373 13.17 -1.34 -3.11
N CYS A 374 12.44 -0.24 -3.27
CA CYS A 374 12.74 0.95 -4.07
C CYS A 374 13.71 0.75 -5.25
#